data_AF-A0A2M7XQL8-F1
#
_entry.id   AF-A0A2M7XQL8-F1
#
_cell.length_a   1.000
_cell.length_b   1.000
_cell.length_c   1.000
_cell.angle_alpha   90.00
_cell.angle_beta   90.00
_cell.angle_gamma   90.00
#
_symmetry.space_group_name_H-M   'P 1'
#
loop_
_entity.id
_entity.type
_entity.pdbx_description
1 polymer ?
#
loop_
_entity_poly.entity_id
_entity_poly.type
_entity_poly.pdbx_seq_one_letter_code
_entity_poly.pdbx_strand_id
1 'polypeptide(L)' 'DMPDEFQARLDRDPALKSAFEALTPGHQRSYLLYFSSAKLTETRVARIEKCLPLIFDGLGLDDKNR' A
#
# COMPACT_ATOMS: atom_id res chain seq x y z
N ASP A 1 7.15 -8.54 -5.46
CA ASP A 1 5.77 -9.02 -5.68
C ASP A 1 4.73 -8.23 -4.89
N MET A 2 3.53 -8.17 -5.47
CA MET A 2 2.34 -7.65 -4.83
C MET A 2 1.71 -8.74 -3.96
N PRO A 3 1.45 -8.50 -2.66
CA PRO A 3 0.82 -9.49 -1.81
C PRO A 3 -0.66 -9.64 -2.14
N ASP A 4 -1.18 -10.88 -2.08
CA ASP A 4 -2.55 -11.21 -2.43
C ASP A 4 -3.59 -10.38 -1.66
N GLU A 5 -3.31 -10.09 -0.39
CA GLU A 5 -4.20 -9.27 0.44
C GLU A 5 -4.31 -7.82 -0.05
N PHE A 6 -3.23 -7.28 -0.62
CA PHE A 6 -3.26 -5.93 -1.21
C PHE A 6 -3.94 -5.95 -2.57
N GLN A 7 -3.63 -6.92 -3.43
CA GLN A 7 -4.29 -7.11 -4.73
C GLN A 7 -5.81 -7.22 -4.55
N ALA A 8 -6.26 -8.07 -3.64
CA ALA A 8 -7.69 -8.22 -3.34
C ALA A 8 -8.34 -6.92 -2.83
N ARG A 9 -7.60 -6.05 -2.14
CA ARG A 9 -8.09 -4.75 -1.71
C ARG A 9 -8.21 -3.77 -2.87
N LEU A 10 -7.24 -3.75 -3.79
CA LEU A 10 -7.29 -2.95 -5.02
C LEU A 10 -8.45 -3.37 -5.93
N ASP A 11 -8.70 -4.67 -6.06
CA ASP A 11 -9.78 -5.19 -6.90
C ASP A 11 -11.18 -4.84 -6.36
N ARG A 12 -11.30 -4.71 -5.03
CA ARG A 12 -12.57 -4.33 -4.36
C ARG A 12 -12.76 -2.83 -4.22
N ASP A 13 -11.71 -2.04 -4.40
CA ASP A 13 -11.71 -0.60 -4.16
C ASP A 13 -11.01 0.15 -5.30
N PRO A 14 -11.78 0.50 -6.35
CA PRO A 14 -11.24 1.22 -7.50
C PRO A 14 -10.62 2.56 -7.12
N ALA A 15 -11.14 3.24 -6.09
CA ALA A 15 -10.58 4.52 -5.64
C ALA A 15 -9.19 4.32 -5.02
N LEU A 16 -9.01 3.29 -4.20
CA LEU A 16 -7.69 2.92 -3.69
C LEU A 16 -6.74 2.55 -4.82
N LYS A 17 -7.21 1.79 -5.82
CA LYS A 17 -6.39 1.43 -6.98
C LYS A 17 -5.90 2.66 -7.73
N SER A 18 -6.79 3.59 -8.05
CA SER A 18 -6.41 4.83 -8.72
C SER A 18 -5.46 5.68 -7.88
N ALA A 19 -5.69 5.79 -6.56
CA ALA A 19 -4.79 6.52 -5.67
C ALA A 19 -3.39 5.88 -5.62
N PHE A 20 -3.32 4.55 -5.52
CA PHE A 20 -2.06 3.81 -5.52
C PHE A 20 -1.31 3.94 -6.85
N GLU A 21 -2.01 3.82 -7.98
CA GLU A 21 -1.43 3.96 -9.32
C GLU A 21 -0.96 5.39 -9.61
N ALA A 22 -1.55 6.40 -8.96
CA ALA A 22 -1.13 7.80 -9.06
C ALA A 22 0.15 8.12 -8.26
N LEU A 23 0.55 7.26 -7.32
CA LEU A 23 1.82 7.41 -6.60
C LEU A 23 3.00 7.29 -7.56
N THR A 24 4.14 7.92 -7.21
CA THR A 24 5.37 7.72 -7.99
C THR A 24 5.79 6.25 -7.96
N PRO A 25 6.44 5.72 -9.02
CA PRO A 25 6.90 4.33 -9.04
C PRO A 25 7.79 3.96 -7.84
N GLY A 26 8.53 4.94 -7.29
CA GLY A 26 9.29 4.76 -6.06
C GLY A 26 8.41 4.50 -4.84
N HIS A 27 7.38 5.32 -4.64
CA HIS A 27 6.42 5.15 -3.54
C HIS A 27 5.65 3.85 -3.64
N GLN A 28 5.17 3.49 -4.83
CA GLN A 28 4.50 2.21 -5.08
C GLN A 28 5.40 1.03 -4.68
N ARG A 29 6.66 1.02 -5.15
CA ARG A 29 7.63 -0.04 -4.81
C ARG A 29 7.89 -0.13 -3.31
N SER A 30 8.03 1.01 -2.64
CA SER A 30 8.22 1.03 -1.18
C SER A 30 7.04 0.40 -0.43
N TYR A 31 5.80 0.72 -0.80
CA TYR A 31 4.61 0.09 -0.23
C TYR A 31 4.60 -1.42 -0.46
N LEU A 32 4.83 -1.87 -1.69
CA LEU A 32 4.84 -3.30 -2.01
C LEU A 32 5.94 -4.05 -1.24
N LEU A 33 7.13 -3.46 -1.12
CA LEU A 33 8.23 -4.04 -0.33
C LEU A 33 7.86 -4.12 1.15
N TYR A 34 7.27 -3.07 1.71
CA TYR A 34 6.86 -3.04 3.11
C TYR A 34 5.78 -4.08 3.40
N PHE A 35 4.77 -4.22 2.55
CA PHE A 35 3.74 -5.23 2.71
C PHE A 35 4.32 -6.64 2.56
N SER A 36 5.08 -6.90 1.50
CA SER A 36 5.66 -8.22 1.22
C SER A 36 6.74 -8.66 2.20
N SER A 37 7.33 -7.73 2.98
CA SER A 37 8.28 -8.09 4.04
C SER A 37 7.65 -8.78 5.27
N ALA A 38 6.32 -8.70 5.43
CA ALA A 38 5.62 -9.39 6.52
C ALA A 38 5.25 -10.82 6.12
N LYS A 39 5.72 -11.80 6.91
CA LYS A 39 5.47 -13.24 6.68
C LYS A 39 4.02 -13.64 6.99
N LEU A 40 3.42 -13.06 8.03
CA LEU A 40 2.06 -13.37 8.45
C LEU A 40 1.03 -12.52 7.69
N THR A 41 -0.02 -13.18 7.21
CA THR A 41 -1.16 -12.53 6.55
C THR A 41 -1.78 -11.42 7.39
N GLU A 42 -2.03 -11.67 8.67
CA GLU A 42 -2.59 -10.67 9.59
C GLU A 42 -1.75 -9.39 9.66
N THR A 43 -0.41 -9.54 9.64
CA THR A 43 0.50 -8.40 9.67
C THR A 43 0.50 -7.65 8.34
N ARG A 44 0.37 -8.35 7.20
CA ARG A 44 0.22 -7.71 5.90
C ARG A 44 -1.05 -6.87 5.85
N VAL A 45 -2.19 -7.44 6.26
CA VAL A 45 -3.47 -6.73 6.33
C VAL A 45 -3.38 -5.50 7.22
N ALA A 46 -2.86 -5.64 8.44
CA ALA A 46 -2.71 -4.51 9.37
C ALA A 46 -1.81 -3.38 8.80
N ARG A 47 -0.73 -3.74 8.09
CA ARG A 47 0.14 -2.76 7.41
C ARG A 47 -0.60 -2.05 6.29
N ILE A 48 -1.34 -2.78 5.46
CA ILE A 48 -2.15 -2.23 4.36
C ILE A 48 -3.15 -1.21 4.93
N GLU A 49 -3.94 -1.59 5.93
CA GLU A 49 -4.94 -0.74 6.54
C GLU A 49 -4.35 0.56 7.11
N LYS A 50 -3.20 0.46 7.81
CA LYS A 50 -2.49 1.62 8.35
C LYS A 50 -1.95 2.57 7.28
N CYS A 51 -1.75 2.08 6.06
CA CYS A 51 -1.19 2.82 4.94
C CYS A 51 -2.24 3.41 4.01
N LEU A 52 -3.51 2.98 4.09
CA LEU A 52 -4.57 3.51 3.24
C LEU A 52 -4.67 5.04 3.26
N PRO A 53 -4.66 5.73 4.42
CA PRO A 53 -4.76 7.19 4.43
C PRO A 53 -3.63 7.86 3.65
N LEU A 54 -2.40 7.36 3.77
CA LEU A 54 -1.26 7.92 3.03
C LEU A 54 -1.37 7.71 1.53
N ILE A 55 -1.83 6.53 1.11
CA ILE A 55 -2.02 6.23 -0.31
C ILE A 55 -3.07 7.18 -0.89
N PHE A 56 -4.17 7.42 -0.16
CA PHE A 56 -5.19 8.38 -0.58
C PHE A 56 -4.69 9.83 -0.61
N ASP A 57 -3.78 10.20 0.29
CA ASP A 57 -3.15 11.52 0.31
C ASP A 57 -2.01 11.67 -0.73
N GLY A 58 -1.71 10.63 -1.50
CA GLY A 58 -0.62 10.65 -2.49
C GLY A 58 0.79 10.58 -1.87
N LEU A 59 0.89 10.20 -0.60
CA LEU A 59 2.12 10.19 0.19
C LEU A 59 2.79 8.81 0.19
N GLY A 60 4.13 8.79 0.19
CA GLY A 60 4.93 7.60 0.41
C GLY A 60 4.96 7.17 1.88
N LEU A 61 5.47 5.96 2.13
CA LEU A 61 5.60 5.40 3.49
C LEU A 61 6.41 6.27 4.45
N ASP A 62 7.45 6.93 3.94
CA ASP A 62 8.41 7.71 4.72
C ASP A 62 8.04 9.21 4.79
N ASP A 63 7.11 9.66 3.96
CA ASP A 63 6.67 11.06 3.91
C ASP A 63 5.95 11.52 5.19
N LYS A 64 5.59 10.60 6.10
CA LYS A 64 5.02 10.95 7.42
C LYS A 64 5.97 11.77 8.29
N ASN A 65 7.28 11.72 8.03
CA ASN A 65 8.31 12.35 8.87
C ASN A 65 9.03 13.52 8.18
N ARG A 66 8.49 14.02 7.05
CA ARG A 66 9.07 15.13 6.29
C ARG A 66 8.19 16.37 6.38
#